data_AF-A0AA47NRY1-F1
#
_entry.id   AF-A0AA47NRY1-F1
#
_cell.length_a   1.000
_cell.length_b   1.000
_cell.length_c   1.000
_cell.angle_alpha   90.00
_cell.angle_beta   90.00
_cell.angle_gamma   90.00
#
_symmetry.space_group_name_H-M   'P 1'
#
loop_
_entity.id
_entity.type
_entity.pdbx_description
1 polymer ?
#
loop_
_entity_poly.entity_id
_entity_poly.type
_entity_poly.pdbx_seq_one_letter_code
_entity_poly.pdbx_strand_id
1 'polypeptide(L)'
;MTPHSLPHPLSRSWGTLGEPRSGDGGTADDSATLTCGRHRSAMGPDKCCFSYYERPVKFNKVRSYELTDQRCPKTAVILTTLSNRTICANPRTQWVKNAMEKLDDRNF
;
A
#
# COMPACT_ATOMS: atom_id res chain seq x y z
N MET A 1 -25.43 24.80 46.06
CA MET A 1 -25.57 26.17 45.53
C MET A 1 -26.21 26.05 44.16
N THR A 2 -27.42 26.59 44.06
CA THR A 2 -28.30 26.84 42.90
C THR A 2 -27.58 27.53 41.71
N PRO A 3 -28.24 27.77 40.55
CA PRO A 3 -29.36 27.08 39.89
C PRO A 3 -29.21 26.96 38.35
N HIS A 4 -30.17 26.23 37.76
CA HIS A 4 -30.92 26.54 36.54
C HIS A 4 -30.74 27.94 35.90
N SER A 5 -30.68 27.94 34.56
CA SER A 5 -31.32 28.90 33.61
C SER A 5 -30.42 29.69 32.63
N LEU A 6 -30.52 29.25 31.36
CA LEU A 6 -30.78 30.05 30.13
C LEU A 6 -29.66 31.00 29.61
N PRO A 7 -29.72 31.50 28.35
CA PRO A 7 -30.64 31.24 27.23
C PRO A 7 -29.94 30.95 25.88
N HIS A 8 -30.67 30.31 24.94
CA HIS A 8 -30.46 30.56 23.52
C HIS A 8 -31.02 31.94 23.17
N PRO A 9 -30.34 32.74 22.35
CA PRO A 9 -31.05 33.56 21.39
C PRO A 9 -30.67 33.17 19.97
N LEU A 10 -31.74 32.89 19.24
CA LEU A 10 -31.81 32.71 17.81
C LEU A 10 -31.27 33.94 17.07
N SER A 11 -30.71 33.65 15.89
CA SER A 11 -31.10 34.29 14.62
C SER A 11 -30.07 35.19 13.94
N ARG A 12 -30.00 34.95 12.61
CA ARG A 12 -29.53 35.80 11.51
C ARG A 12 -28.03 35.83 11.27
N SER A 13 -27.51 35.61 10.08
CA SER A 13 -28.06 35.23 8.77
C SER A 13 -26.81 34.88 7.96
N TRP A 14 -26.66 33.65 7.46
CA TRP A 14 -25.67 33.39 6.42
C TRP A 14 -26.37 33.34 5.07
N GLY A 15 -25.91 34.26 4.23
CA GLY A 15 -26.45 34.56 2.91
C GLY A 15 -26.40 33.34 2.01
N THR A 16 -27.44 33.25 1.18
CA THR A 16 -27.55 32.41 0.01
C THR A 16 -26.32 32.57 -0.89
N LEU A 17 -25.49 31.53 -0.98
CA LEU A 17 -24.62 31.32 -2.13
C LEU A 17 -24.99 29.96 -2.72
N GLY A 18 -25.41 29.96 -3.98
CA GLY A 18 -26.15 28.90 -4.64
C GLY A 18 -25.48 27.53 -4.58
N GLU A 19 -26.32 26.51 -4.34
CA GLU A 19 -25.99 25.11 -4.58
C GLU A 19 -26.19 24.79 -6.06
N PRO A 20 -25.13 24.43 -6.81
CA PRO A 20 -25.31 23.70 -8.05
C PRO A 20 -25.76 22.27 -7.73
N ARG A 21 -26.93 21.89 -8.26
CA ARG A 21 -27.38 20.49 -8.36
C ARG A 21 -26.28 19.66 -9.02
N SER A 22 -25.57 18.84 -8.24
CA SER A 22 -24.82 17.68 -8.72
C SER A 22 -25.52 16.44 -8.20
N GLY A 23 -26.47 15.96 -8.99
CA GLY A 23 -27.10 14.66 -8.79
C GLY A 23 -26.70 13.77 -9.96
N ASP A 24 -25.47 13.27 -9.93
CA ASP A 24 -25.07 12.13 -10.74
C ASP A 24 -24.90 10.94 -9.79
N GLY A 25 -25.91 10.07 -9.82
CA GLY A 25 -25.93 8.82 -9.09
C GLY A 25 -24.88 7.88 -9.68
N GLY A 26 -23.79 7.69 -8.95
CA GLY A 26 -22.90 6.55 -9.15
C GLY A 26 -23.55 5.32 -8.50
N THR A 27 -24.19 4.48 -9.30
CA THR A 27 -24.49 3.11 -8.92
C THR A 27 -23.17 2.40 -8.62
N ALA A 28 -22.86 2.15 -7.35
CA ALA A 28 -21.87 1.15 -7.01
C ALA A 28 -22.55 -0.21 -7.28
N ASP A 29 -22.30 -0.76 -8.46
CA ASP A 29 -22.67 -2.13 -8.75
C ASP A 29 -21.83 -3.07 -7.87
N ASP A 30 -22.52 -3.75 -6.96
CA ASP A 30 -22.08 -5.05 -6.49
C ASP A 30 -22.19 -6.01 -7.67
N SER A 31 -21.10 -6.18 -8.40
CA SER A 31 -20.99 -7.23 -9.40
C SER A 31 -19.63 -7.88 -9.32
N ALA A 32 -19.60 -8.93 -8.49
CA ALA A 32 -18.66 -10.02 -8.61
C ALA A 32 -18.69 -10.56 -10.06
N THR A 33 -17.80 -10.05 -10.92
CA THR A 33 -17.55 -10.62 -12.24
C THR A 33 -16.06 -10.83 -12.44
N LEU A 34 -15.70 -12.11 -12.47
CA LEU A 34 -14.39 -12.66 -12.79
C LEU A 34 -13.83 -12.07 -14.09
N THR A 35 -12.77 -11.25 -14.02
CA THR A 35 -12.05 -10.81 -15.22
C THR A 35 -10.77 -11.63 -15.41
N CYS A 36 -10.73 -12.44 -16.47
CA CYS A 36 -9.47 -12.95 -17.01
C CYS A 36 -8.82 -11.85 -17.85
N GLY A 37 -7.65 -11.35 -17.41
CA GLY A 37 -6.70 -10.60 -18.24
C GLY A 37 -7.10 -9.20 -18.70
N ARG A 38 -6.86 -8.18 -17.86
CA ARG A 38 -6.60 -6.80 -18.32
C ARG A 38 -5.50 -6.20 -17.44
N HIS A 39 -4.32 -5.98 -18.02
CA HIS A 39 -3.28 -5.13 -17.44
C HIS A 39 -3.83 -3.70 -17.35
N ARG A 40 -4.34 -3.33 -16.18
CA ARG A 40 -4.63 -1.95 -15.82
C ARG A 40 -3.34 -1.29 -15.37
N SER A 41 -2.68 -0.59 -16.28
CA SER A 41 -1.63 0.37 -15.95
C SER A 41 -2.26 1.58 -15.25
N ALA A 42 -2.47 1.49 -13.94
CA ALA A 42 -2.63 2.61 -13.03
C ALA A 42 -2.64 2.12 -11.58
N MET A 43 -1.51 2.29 -10.88
CA MET A 43 -1.41 2.37 -9.42
C MET A 43 -1.91 1.13 -8.65
N GLY A 44 -1.35 -0.05 -8.93
CA GLY A 44 -1.27 -1.08 -7.89
C GLY A 44 -0.20 -0.68 -6.86
N PRO A 45 -0.04 -1.35 -5.70
CA PRO A 45 1.28 -1.32 -5.10
C PRO A 45 2.26 -1.85 -6.15
N ASP A 46 3.08 -0.97 -6.74
CA ASP A 46 3.89 -1.23 -7.95
C ASP A 46 4.95 -2.34 -7.78
N LYS A 47 4.95 -3.01 -6.63
CA LYS A 47 5.97 -3.94 -6.15
C LYS A 47 5.36 -5.29 -5.72
N CYS A 48 4.55 -5.92 -6.57
CA CYS A 48 4.17 -7.33 -6.39
C CYS A 48 5.13 -8.26 -7.14
N CYS A 49 5.50 -9.39 -6.51
CA CYS A 49 6.34 -10.41 -7.12
C CYS A 49 5.50 -11.62 -7.57
N PHE A 50 5.54 -11.93 -8.86
CA PHE A 50 4.86 -13.11 -9.42
C PHE A 50 5.75 -14.35 -9.44
N SER A 51 7.06 -14.14 -9.58
CA SER A 51 8.12 -15.14 -9.60
C SER A 51 9.18 -14.84 -8.54
N TYR A 52 9.84 -15.91 -8.08
CA TYR A 52 10.95 -15.82 -7.14
C TYR A 52 12.26 -16.09 -7.85
N TYR A 53 13.31 -15.40 -7.41
CA TYR A 53 14.66 -15.64 -7.85
C TYR A 53 15.22 -16.87 -7.13
N GLU A 54 15.47 -17.93 -7.89
CA GLU A 54 15.91 -19.22 -7.33
C GLU A 54 17.40 -19.23 -6.98
N ARG A 55 18.21 -18.40 -7.66
CA ARG A 55 19.66 -18.39 -7.44
C ARG A 55 20.01 -17.57 -6.20
N PRO A 56 20.88 -18.08 -5.31
CA PRO A 56 21.31 -17.32 -4.15
C PRO A 56 22.13 -16.11 -4.60
N VAL A 57 21.72 -14.93 -4.15
CA VAL A 57 22.47 -13.69 -4.35
C VAL A 57 23.34 -13.46 -3.12
N LYS A 58 24.63 -13.15 -3.34
CA LYS A 58 25.52 -12.79 -2.23
C LYS A 58 25.01 -11.50 -1.57
N PHE A 59 24.77 -11.53 -0.25
CA PHE A 59 24.30 -10.36 0.52
C PHE A 59 25.20 -9.13 0.36
N ASN A 60 26.50 -9.33 0.12
CA ASN A 60 27.45 -8.24 -0.12
C ASN A 60 27.13 -7.40 -1.37
N LYS A 61 26.30 -7.92 -2.28
CA LYS A 61 25.81 -7.21 -3.46
C LYS A 61 24.41 -6.61 -3.26
N VAL A 62 23.80 -6.82 -2.09
CA VAL A 62 22.49 -6.28 -1.74
C VAL A 62 22.70 -4.99 -0.93
N ARG A 63 22.04 -3.92 -1.38
CA ARG A 63 22.04 -2.60 -0.77
C ARG A 63 20.96 -2.48 0.30
N SER A 64 19.75 -2.90 -0.03
CA SER A 64 18.58 -2.83 0.84
C SER A 64 17.58 -3.91 0.48
N TYR A 65 16.62 -4.15 1.35
CA TYR A 65 15.50 -5.04 1.10
C TYR A 65 14.18 -4.35 1.47
N GLU A 66 13.10 -4.72 0.79
CA GLU A 66 11.76 -4.23 1.02
C GLU A 66 10.78 -5.42 0.97
N LEU A 67 9.72 -5.41 1.78
CA LEU A 67 8.68 -6.42 1.68
C LEU A 67 7.63 -6.01 0.65
N THR A 68 7.07 -6.99 -0.06
CA THR A 68 5.91 -6.75 -0.92
C THR A 68 4.70 -6.36 -0.09
N ASP A 69 3.78 -5.60 -0.70
CA ASP A 69 2.52 -5.20 -0.07
C ASP A 69 1.66 -6.42 0.29
N GLN A 70 0.90 -6.32 1.37
CA GLN A 70 -0.03 -7.37 1.83
C GLN A 70 -1.20 -7.58 0.86
N ARG A 71 -1.46 -6.60 -0.02
CA ARG A 71 -2.42 -6.71 -1.12
C ARG A 71 -1.98 -7.69 -2.22
N CYS A 72 -0.71 -8.09 -2.25
CA CYS A 72 -0.22 -9.08 -3.19
C CYS A 72 -0.62 -10.50 -2.73
N PRO A 73 -1.10 -11.37 -3.64
CA PRO A 73 -1.46 -12.76 -3.27
C PRO A 73 -0.25 -13.61 -2.85
N LYS A 74 0.97 -13.13 -3.16
CA LYS A 74 2.23 -13.78 -2.79
C LYS A 74 3.08 -12.79 -1.99
N THR A 75 3.42 -13.18 -0.76
CA THR A 75 4.42 -12.47 0.03
C THR A 75 5.82 -12.75 -0.54
N ALA A 76 6.57 -11.69 -0.81
CA ALA A 76 7.96 -11.77 -1.25
C ALA A 76 8.81 -10.67 -0.61
N VAL A 77 10.12 -10.84 -0.69
CA VAL A 77 11.12 -9.84 -0.33
C VAL A 77 11.75 -9.32 -1.61
N ILE A 78 11.72 -8.02 -1.81
CA ILE A 78 12.38 -7.34 -2.92
C ILE A 78 13.76 -6.89 -2.42
N LEU A 79 14.80 -7.54 -2.95
CA LEU A 79 16.18 -7.20 -2.66
C LEU A 79 16.68 -6.20 -3.70
N THR A 80 17.05 -5.01 -3.27
CA THR A 80 17.69 -4.01 -4.13
C THR A 80 19.20 -4.18 -4.07
N THR A 81 19.80 -4.51 -5.20
CA THR A 81 21.25 -4.69 -5.32
C THR A 81 22.00 -3.37 -5.43
N LEU A 82 23.32 -3.38 -5.20
CA LEU A 82 24.19 -2.23 -5.43
C LEU A 82 24.19 -1.76 -6.88
N SER A 83 23.88 -2.65 -7.82
CA SER A 83 23.68 -2.32 -9.25
C SER A 83 22.30 -1.73 -9.55
N ASN A 84 21.56 -1.30 -8.52
CA ASN A 84 20.21 -0.74 -8.59
C ASN A 84 19.18 -1.67 -9.27
N ARG A 85 19.42 -2.98 -9.25
CA ARG A 85 18.48 -4.00 -9.73
C ARG A 85 17.68 -4.55 -8.56
N THR A 86 16.37 -4.65 -8.74
CA THR A 86 15.45 -5.26 -7.78
C THR A 86 15.27 -6.74 -8.10
N ILE A 87 15.33 -7.58 -7.06
CA ILE A 87 15.23 -9.03 -7.18
C ILE A 87 14.15 -9.50 -6.22
N CYS A 88 13.11 -10.14 -6.77
CA CYS A 88 12.09 -10.81 -5.98
C CYS A 88 12.65 -12.11 -5.39
N ALA A 89 12.59 -12.27 -4.08
CA ALA A 89 13.09 -13.44 -3.37
C ALA A 89 12.04 -13.95 -2.38
N ASN A 90 12.06 -15.25 -2.12
CA ASN A 90 11.08 -15.86 -1.21
C ASN A 90 11.57 -15.74 0.25
N PRO A 91 10.81 -15.11 1.17
CA PRO A 91 11.20 -14.98 2.58
C PRO A 91 11.36 -16.32 3.29
N ARG A 92 10.76 -17.39 2.76
CA ARG A 92 10.88 -18.74 3.32
C ARG A 92 12.25 -19.36 3.05
N THR A 93 12.99 -18.88 2.04
CA THR A 93 14.27 -19.45 1.66
C THR A 93 15.39 -19.02 2.60
N GLN A 94 16.25 -19.96 2.97
CA GLN A 94 17.29 -19.72 3.99
C GLN A 94 18.31 -18.66 3.59
N TRP A 95 18.73 -18.61 2.33
CA TRP A 95 19.67 -17.57 1.87
C TRP A 95 19.05 -16.17 1.95
N VAL A 96 17.73 -16.04 1.79
CA VAL A 96 17.01 -14.75 1.89
C VAL A 96 16.95 -14.30 3.35
N LYS A 97 16.65 -15.23 4.27
CA LYS A 97 16.70 -14.97 5.71
C LYS A 97 18.07 -14.48 6.15
N ASN A 98 19.12 -15.21 5.77
CA ASN A 98 20.49 -14.82 6.07
C ASN A 98 20.86 -13.47 5.44
N ALA A 99 20.35 -13.16 4.24
CA ALA A 99 20.59 -11.87 3.61
C ALA A 99 19.91 -10.71 4.34
N MET A 100 18.68 -10.90 4.84
CA MET A 100 17.96 -9.91 5.65
C MET A 100 18.67 -9.66 6.97
N GLU A 101 19.03 -10.72 7.70
CA GLU A 101 19.79 -10.63 8.95
C GLU A 101 21.12 -9.87 8.75
N LYS A 102 21.85 -10.17 7.67
CA LYS A 102 23.10 -9.44 7.34
C LYS A 102 22.89 -7.99 6.89
N LEU A 103 21.68 -7.62 6.48
CA LEU A 103 21.33 -6.25 6.14
C LEU A 103 20.92 -5.49 7.41
N ASP A 104 20.22 -6.14 8.33
CA ASP A 104 19.85 -5.59 9.64
C ASP A 104 21.11 -5.36 10.51
N ASP A 105 22.06 -6.31 10.49
CA ASP A 105 23.38 -6.20 11.14
C ASP A 105 24.18 -4.97 10.66
N ARG A 106 23.99 -4.53 9.40
CA ARG A 106 24.71 -3.39 8.82
C ARG A 106 24.07 -2.04 9.11
N ASN A 107 22.81 -2.04 9.56
CA ASN A 107 22.06 -0.83 9.86
C ASN A 107 22.18 -0.40 11.34
N PHE A 108 22.83 -1.21 12.16
CA PHE A 108 23.19 -0.93 13.55
C PHE A 108 24.71 -0.78 13.70
#